data_AF-A0A0C3I3J7-F1
#
_entry.id   AF-A0A0C3I3J7-F1
#
_cell.length_a   1.000
_cell.length_b   1.000
_cell.length_c   1.000
_cell.angle_alpha   90.00
_cell.angle_beta   90.00
_cell.angle_gamma   90.00
#
_symmetry.space_group_name_H-M   'P 1'
#
loop_
_entity.id
_entity.type
_entity.pdbx_description
1 polymer ?
#
loop_
_entity_poly.entity_id
_entity_poly.type
_entity_poly.pdbx_seq_one_letter_code
_entity_poly.pdbx_strand_id
1 'polypeptide(L)'
;MATTFEKGISIQPRRRIDTIRLLLHDADVLDDLSDGWELLWGTLSREWLATNNEYYVSEWMLRFYSLELRNNPSPFRVAWLLISLMHSEKTHLMQILLGTGVDISHAIYNDLGFSPVHGIVAEGLPLAAIPSLKLMAESGADLHLAGRTDGFRSNGISPLETPTSVAMRRSQTFSRWQSFLKELMGYDPSEFAAKELEISPLVDAGWNRETLTSLLELKFEPAPLKQAICICGREVHQLYREEEQWWMELLNEVKNRVKPLAGDLEVKRASFEESENLCWICSEEGMARGGQWSPSAARPTTS
;
A
#
# COMPACT_ATOMS: atom_id res chain seq x y z
N MET A 1 17.07 -7.45 34.53
CA MET A 1 15.92 -6.76 35.15
C MET A 1 14.97 -6.41 34.03
N ALA A 2 13.82 -7.08 33.96
CA ALA A 2 12.76 -6.76 33.01
C ALA A 2 11.91 -5.64 33.61
N THR A 3 11.87 -4.48 32.96
CA THR A 3 10.93 -3.41 33.30
C THR A 3 9.54 -3.86 32.87
N THR A 4 8.75 -4.31 33.82
CA THR A 4 7.30 -4.42 33.69
C THR A 4 6.75 -3.02 33.42
N PHE A 5 6.28 -2.76 32.20
CA PHE A 5 5.45 -1.59 31.92
C PHE A 5 4.16 -1.73 32.72
N GLU A 6 4.04 -0.99 33.83
CA GLU A 6 2.80 -0.85 34.56
C GLU A 6 1.68 -0.43 33.59
N LYS A 7 0.48 -0.99 33.76
CA LYS A 7 -0.75 -0.59 33.05
C LYS A 7 -0.88 0.93 33.13
N GLY A 8 -0.46 1.59 32.05
CA GLY A 8 -0.11 3.00 32.04
C GLY A 8 -1.30 3.90 32.32
N ILE A 9 -1.03 4.97 33.06
CA ILE A 9 -1.91 6.12 33.21
C ILE A 9 -2.32 6.57 31.80
N SER A 10 -3.61 6.47 31.49
CA SER A 10 -4.16 7.04 30.26
C SER A 10 -3.98 8.57 30.32
N ILE A 11 -3.00 9.08 29.58
CA ILE A 11 -2.78 10.53 29.48
C ILE A 11 -3.90 11.09 28.60
N GLN A 12 -4.71 11.98 29.18
CA GLN A 12 -5.76 12.69 28.47
C GLN A 12 -5.21 13.37 27.19
N PRO A 13 -5.88 13.26 26.02
CA PRO A 13 -5.39 13.83 24.75
C PRO A 13 -4.99 15.30 24.84
N ARG A 14 -5.77 16.10 25.58
CA ARG A 14 -5.46 17.52 25.83
C ARG A 14 -4.11 17.73 26.52
N ARG A 15 -3.80 16.92 27.54
CA ARG A 15 -2.49 16.99 28.22
C ARG A 15 -1.36 16.60 27.28
N ARG A 16 -1.57 15.62 26.40
CA ARG A 16 -0.58 15.24 25.39
C ARG A 16 -0.33 16.35 24.37
N ILE A 17 -1.38 17.02 23.90
CA ILE A 17 -1.26 18.21 23.03
C ILE A 17 -0.51 19.33 23.76
N ASP A 18 -0.87 19.63 25.01
CA ASP A 18 -0.20 20.67 25.78
C ASP A 18 1.29 20.33 26.03
N THR A 19 1.62 19.07 26.30
CA THR A 19 3.02 18.61 26.37
C THR A 19 3.74 18.80 25.04
N ILE A 20 3.15 18.39 23.92
CA ILE A 20 3.77 18.58 22.59
C ILE A 20 3.96 20.08 22.31
N ARG A 21 2.97 20.92 22.62
CA ARG A 21 3.09 22.38 22.47
C ARG A 21 4.24 22.95 23.29
N LEU A 22 4.39 22.52 24.54
CA LEU A 22 5.51 22.96 25.38
C LEU A 22 6.86 22.55 24.78
N LEU A 23 6.98 21.31 24.28
CA LEU A 23 8.19 20.83 23.61
C LEU A 23 8.50 21.61 22.33
N LEU A 24 7.49 21.97 21.55
CA LEU A 24 7.66 22.76 20.32
C LEU A 24 7.92 24.25 20.62
N HIS A 25 7.46 24.77 21.76
CA HIS A 25 7.68 26.16 22.17
C HIS A 25 9.08 26.44 22.73
N ASP A 26 9.80 25.42 23.21
CA ASP A 26 11.20 25.57 23.69
C ASP A 26 12.24 25.67 22.54
N ALA A 27 11.76 25.89 21.31
CA ALA A 27 12.35 26.71 20.24
C ALA A 27 13.73 26.38 19.64
N ASP A 28 14.42 25.30 20.02
CA ASP A 28 15.53 24.75 19.20
C ASP A 28 15.13 23.48 18.40
N VAL A 29 13.96 22.88 18.71
CA VAL A 29 13.47 21.64 18.08
C VAL A 29 12.80 21.89 16.71
N LEU A 30 12.33 23.11 16.46
CA LEU A 30 11.71 23.47 15.17
C LEU A 30 12.73 23.87 14.11
N ASP A 31 13.94 24.27 14.52
CA ASP A 31 15.03 24.58 13.59
C ASP A 31 15.57 23.29 12.93
N ASP A 32 15.46 22.15 13.62
CA ASP A 32 15.64 20.84 13.01
C ASP A 32 14.29 20.25 12.56
N LEU A 33 13.85 20.65 11.36
CA LEU A 33 12.65 20.15 10.66
C LEU A 33 12.61 18.60 10.51
N SER A 34 13.67 17.88 10.85
CA SER A 34 13.63 16.42 10.94
C SER A 34 12.92 15.91 12.19
N ASP A 35 13.07 16.58 13.33
CA ASP A 35 12.51 16.16 14.63
C ASP A 35 10.98 16.32 14.67
N GLY A 36 10.45 17.40 14.09
CA GLY A 36 9.01 17.66 14.03
C GLY A 36 8.24 16.58 13.25
N TRP A 37 8.87 16.04 12.21
CA TRP A 37 8.28 14.99 11.39
C TRP A 37 8.30 13.62 12.06
N GLU A 38 9.41 13.27 12.71
CA GLU A 38 9.49 12.04 13.50
C GLU A 38 8.44 12.04 14.62
N LEU A 39 8.18 13.19 15.22
CA LEU A 39 7.13 13.35 16.21
C LEU A 39 5.72 13.15 15.62
N LEU A 40 5.45 13.71 14.44
CA LEU A 40 4.18 13.53 13.72
C LEU A 40 3.97 12.06 13.36
N TRP A 41 4.98 11.45 12.73
CA TRP A 41 4.97 10.06 12.33
C TRP A 41 4.80 9.12 13.53
N GLY A 42 5.60 9.33 14.59
CA GLY A 42 5.53 8.54 15.81
C GLY A 42 4.19 8.69 16.52
N THR A 43 3.56 9.86 16.45
CA THR A 43 2.22 10.09 17.01
C THR A 43 1.14 9.38 16.22
N LEU A 44 1.15 9.52 14.89
CA LEU A 44 0.22 8.82 14.00
C LEU A 44 0.37 7.30 14.13
N SER A 45 1.59 6.78 14.14
CA SER A 45 1.86 5.34 14.29
C SER A 45 1.36 4.79 15.62
N ARG A 46 1.48 5.56 16.71
CA ARG A 46 0.95 5.17 18.02
C ARG A 46 -0.56 5.21 18.08
N GLU A 47 -1.18 6.25 17.50
CA GLU A 47 -2.65 6.38 17.48
C GLU A 47 -3.30 5.41 16.50
N TRP A 48 -2.60 4.98 15.47
CA TRP A 48 -3.03 3.88 14.58
C TRP A 48 -3.22 2.57 15.35
N LEU A 49 -2.30 2.24 16.26
CA LEU A 49 -2.42 1.04 17.10
C LEU A 49 -3.45 1.19 18.23
N ALA A 50 -3.95 2.41 18.48
CA ALA A 50 -4.94 2.64 19.51
C ALA A 50 -6.34 2.27 19.00
N THR A 51 -7.02 1.40 19.74
CA THR A 51 -8.42 0.98 19.46
C THR A 51 -9.44 2.09 19.70
N ASN A 52 -9.03 3.18 20.33
CA ASN A 52 -9.94 4.26 20.72
C ASN A 52 -9.99 5.28 19.58
N ASN A 53 -11.20 5.73 19.22
CA ASN A 53 -11.46 6.72 18.16
C ASN A 53 -10.93 8.13 18.46
N GLU A 54 -9.96 8.28 19.36
CA GLU A 54 -9.41 9.56 19.79
C GLU A 54 -8.13 9.86 19.02
N TYR A 55 -8.28 10.54 17.88
CA TYR A 55 -7.19 11.01 17.02
C TYR A 55 -6.98 12.52 17.14
N TYR A 56 -7.38 13.12 18.27
CA TYR A 56 -7.28 14.55 18.50
C TYR A 56 -5.85 15.09 18.38
N VAL A 57 -4.85 14.28 18.76
CA VAL A 57 -3.45 14.70 18.65
C VAL A 57 -3.01 14.65 17.20
N SER A 58 -3.30 13.55 16.47
CA SER A 58 -3.01 13.45 15.03
C SER A 58 -3.69 14.56 14.22
N GLU A 59 -4.97 14.84 14.48
CA GLU A 59 -5.68 15.95 13.85
C GLU A 59 -5.01 17.30 14.16
N TRP A 60 -4.73 17.57 15.44
CA TRP A 60 -4.08 18.82 15.82
C TRP A 60 -2.71 18.96 15.16
N MET A 61 -1.92 17.89 15.08
CA MET A 61 -0.60 17.91 14.46
C MET A 61 -0.67 18.13 12.95
N LEU A 62 -1.58 17.44 12.23
CA LEU A 62 -1.76 17.67 10.79
C LEU A 62 -2.17 19.13 10.49
N ARG A 63 -3.02 19.71 11.34
CA ARG A 63 -3.40 21.13 11.22
C ARG A 63 -2.23 22.06 11.55
N PHE A 64 -1.47 21.75 12.59
CA PHE A 64 -0.29 22.51 13.02
C PHE A 64 0.79 22.55 11.92
N TYR A 65 1.09 21.40 11.30
CA TYR A 65 2.07 21.26 10.23
C TYR A 65 1.53 21.60 8.83
N SER A 66 0.28 22.04 8.70
CA SER A 66 -0.36 22.26 7.39
C SER A 66 0.38 23.25 6.48
N LEU A 67 0.98 24.30 7.05
CA LEU A 67 1.77 25.28 6.29
C LEU A 67 3.08 24.67 5.77
N GLU A 68 3.75 23.84 6.58
CA GLU A 68 4.98 23.15 6.20
C GLU A 68 4.72 22.10 5.11
N LEU A 69 3.67 21.29 5.32
CA LEU A 69 3.17 20.31 4.36
C LEU A 69 2.86 20.94 2.99
N ARG A 70 2.40 22.20 2.98
CA ARG A 70 2.13 22.94 1.75
C ARG A 70 3.39 23.52 1.10
N ASN A 71 4.29 24.11 1.88
CA ASN A 71 5.37 24.94 1.34
C ASN A 71 6.62 24.15 0.95
N ASN A 72 6.91 23.04 1.63
CA ASN A 72 8.10 22.23 1.34
C ASN A 72 7.91 20.74 1.74
N PRO A 73 6.90 20.05 1.18
CA PRO A 73 6.72 18.65 1.50
C PRO A 73 7.88 17.82 0.94
N SER A 74 8.55 17.06 1.81
CA SER A 74 9.36 15.94 1.31
C SER A 74 8.42 14.90 0.69
N PRO A 75 8.61 14.53 -0.59
CA PRO A 75 7.73 13.57 -1.25
C PRO A 75 7.64 12.21 -0.54
N PHE A 76 8.77 11.76 0.02
CA PHE A 76 8.87 10.52 0.78
C PHE A 76 8.04 10.56 2.06
N ARG A 77 8.16 11.65 2.79
CA ARG A 77 7.42 11.91 4.02
C ARG A 77 5.91 11.92 3.76
N VAL A 78 5.47 12.66 2.74
CA VAL A 78 4.06 12.68 2.33
C VAL A 78 3.56 11.30 1.93
N ALA A 79 4.36 10.54 1.17
CA ALA A 79 3.98 9.20 0.76
C ALA A 79 3.73 8.26 1.94
N TRP A 80 4.60 8.28 2.94
CA TRP A 80 4.43 7.48 4.16
C TRP A 80 3.20 7.88 4.96
N LEU A 81 2.94 9.19 5.12
CA LEU A 81 1.70 9.66 5.77
C LEU A 81 0.46 9.14 5.04
N LEU A 82 0.43 9.25 3.72
CA LEU A 82 -0.69 8.79 2.91
C LEU A 82 -0.93 7.30 3.10
N ILE A 83 0.12 6.47 3.07
CA ILE A 83 0.02 5.03 3.32
C ILE A 83 -0.52 4.75 4.72
N SER A 84 0.03 5.38 5.76
CA SER A 84 -0.47 5.19 7.13
C SER A 84 -1.93 5.58 7.29
N LEU A 85 -2.36 6.68 6.67
CA LEU A 85 -3.74 7.12 6.71
C LEU A 85 -4.67 6.19 5.90
N MET A 86 -4.17 5.56 4.83
CA MET A 86 -4.90 4.51 4.11
C MET A 86 -5.07 3.24 4.95
N HIS A 87 -4.09 2.86 5.75
CA HIS A 87 -4.25 1.75 6.71
C HIS A 87 -5.22 2.06 7.84
N SER A 88 -5.41 3.34 8.13
CA SER A 88 -6.38 3.78 9.12
C SER A 88 -7.79 3.80 8.50
N GLU A 89 -8.79 3.33 9.23
CA GLU A 89 -10.20 3.58 8.88
C GLU A 89 -10.59 5.07 9.07
N LYS A 90 -9.61 5.96 9.31
CA LYS A 90 -9.80 7.35 9.71
C LYS A 90 -9.73 8.27 8.49
N THR A 91 -10.68 8.12 7.58
CA THR A 91 -10.81 8.96 6.38
C THR A 91 -10.83 10.47 6.68
N HIS A 92 -11.31 10.88 7.86
CA HIS A 92 -11.28 12.26 8.29
C HIS A 92 -9.85 12.85 8.35
N LEU A 93 -8.87 12.09 8.83
CA LEU A 93 -7.47 12.53 8.86
C LEU A 93 -6.91 12.67 7.43
N MET A 94 -7.28 11.76 6.53
CA MET A 94 -6.95 11.86 5.11
C MET A 94 -7.53 13.15 4.50
N GLN A 95 -8.79 13.48 4.79
CA GLN A 95 -9.41 14.73 4.34
C GLN A 95 -8.69 15.97 4.88
N ILE A 96 -8.25 15.96 6.14
CA ILE A 96 -7.46 17.06 6.71
C ILE A 96 -6.13 17.21 5.95
N LEU A 97 -5.40 16.11 5.75
CA LEU A 97 -4.12 16.12 5.02
C LEU A 97 -4.30 16.67 3.61
N LEU A 98 -5.25 16.14 2.83
CA LEU A 98 -5.52 16.57 1.47
C LEU A 98 -6.01 18.03 1.43
N GLY A 99 -6.81 18.45 2.40
CA GLY A 99 -7.27 19.83 2.58
C GLY A 99 -6.16 20.84 2.90
N THR A 100 -4.95 20.39 3.27
CA THR A 100 -3.79 21.29 3.40
C THR A 100 -3.32 21.83 2.05
N GLY A 101 -3.70 21.20 0.93
CA GLY A 101 -3.18 21.52 -0.40
C GLY A 101 -1.76 20.97 -0.62
N VAL A 102 -1.37 19.95 0.14
CA VAL A 102 -0.14 19.19 -0.10
C VAL A 102 -0.18 18.57 -1.50
N ASP A 103 0.90 18.71 -2.25
CA ASP A 103 1.02 18.08 -3.56
C ASP A 103 1.26 16.58 -3.40
N ILE A 104 0.26 15.78 -3.75
CA ILE A 104 0.32 14.31 -3.71
C ILE A 104 0.75 13.70 -5.04
N SER A 105 0.80 14.48 -6.12
CA SER A 105 1.13 13.97 -7.47
C SER A 105 2.59 13.51 -7.57
N HIS A 106 3.47 14.12 -6.78
CA HIS A 106 4.89 13.79 -6.71
C HIS A 106 5.24 12.86 -5.53
N ALA A 107 4.26 12.42 -4.74
CA ALA A 107 4.52 11.58 -3.57
C ALA A 107 5.12 10.22 -3.99
N ILE A 108 6.33 9.93 -3.53
CA ILE A 108 7.06 8.69 -3.82
C ILE A 108 7.42 7.95 -2.54
N TYR A 109 6.99 6.69 -2.44
CA TYR A 109 7.18 5.78 -1.32
C TYR A 109 8.62 5.23 -1.22
N ASN A 110 9.36 5.20 -2.32
CA ASN A 110 10.73 4.70 -2.36
C ASN A 110 11.55 5.37 -3.49
N ASP A 111 12.86 5.11 -3.51
CA ASP A 111 13.79 5.61 -4.53
C ASP A 111 13.53 5.05 -5.94
N LEU A 112 12.65 4.04 -6.03
CA LEU A 112 12.20 3.48 -7.30
C LEU A 112 11.04 4.29 -7.90
N GLY A 113 10.53 5.32 -7.22
CA GLY A 113 9.45 6.16 -7.72
C GLY A 113 8.06 5.54 -7.59
N PHE A 114 7.89 4.53 -6.72
CA PHE A 114 6.57 3.97 -6.44
C PHE A 114 5.71 5.01 -5.70
N SER A 115 4.49 5.28 -6.15
CA SER A 115 3.55 6.13 -5.39
C SER A 115 2.96 5.39 -4.18
N PRO A 116 2.30 6.11 -3.25
CA PRO A 116 1.48 5.49 -2.20
C PRO A 116 0.46 4.47 -2.73
N VAL A 117 -0.07 4.68 -3.93
CA VAL A 117 -1.01 3.76 -4.58
C VAL A 117 -0.33 2.42 -4.89
N HIS A 118 0.93 2.42 -5.33
CA HIS A 118 1.69 1.18 -5.50
C HIS A 118 1.84 0.43 -4.18
N GLY A 119 2.19 1.14 -3.11
CA GLY A 119 2.37 0.56 -1.78
C GLY A 119 1.12 -0.17 -1.31
N ILE A 120 -0.03 0.52 -1.31
CA ILE A 120 -1.27 -0.07 -0.81
C ILE A 120 -1.80 -1.21 -1.70
N VAL A 121 -1.57 -1.13 -3.01
CA VAL A 121 -1.93 -2.21 -3.95
C VAL A 121 -1.01 -3.42 -3.76
N ALA A 122 0.30 -3.22 -3.58
CA ALA A 122 1.25 -4.29 -3.30
C ALA A 122 0.91 -5.03 -1.98
N GLU A 123 0.36 -4.31 -1.02
CA GLU A 123 -0.18 -4.86 0.24
C GLU A 123 -1.55 -5.55 0.07
N GLY A 124 -1.99 -5.79 -1.17
CA GLY A 124 -3.21 -6.52 -1.47
C GLY A 124 -4.48 -5.68 -1.40
N LEU A 125 -4.35 -4.35 -1.37
CA LEU A 125 -5.43 -3.38 -1.32
C LEU A 125 -6.44 -3.71 -0.21
N PRO A 126 -6.08 -3.49 1.07
CA PRO A 126 -6.96 -3.75 2.20
C PRO A 126 -8.30 -3.01 2.07
N LEU A 127 -9.41 -3.63 2.49
CA LEU A 127 -10.74 -3.01 2.39
C LEU A 127 -10.82 -1.67 3.15
N ALA A 128 -10.15 -1.57 4.29
CA ALA A 128 -10.06 -0.34 5.09
C ALA A 128 -9.41 0.83 4.33
N ALA A 129 -8.56 0.54 3.34
CA ALA A 129 -7.87 1.56 2.55
C ALA A 129 -8.69 2.15 1.41
N ILE A 130 -9.73 1.43 0.94
CA ILE A 130 -10.53 1.86 -0.22
C ILE A 130 -11.11 3.27 -0.04
N PRO A 131 -11.72 3.64 1.10
CA PRO A 131 -12.24 5.00 1.29
C PRO A 131 -11.17 6.10 1.20
N SER A 132 -9.99 5.88 1.81
CA SER A 132 -8.88 6.85 1.76
C SER A 132 -8.25 6.92 0.37
N LEU A 133 -8.13 5.79 -0.32
CA LEU A 133 -7.63 5.74 -1.70
C LEU A 133 -8.56 6.48 -2.67
N LYS A 134 -9.89 6.42 -2.46
CA LYS A 134 -10.85 7.23 -3.24
C LYS A 134 -10.59 8.72 -3.08
N LEU A 135 -10.46 9.19 -1.84
CA LEU A 135 -10.15 10.60 -1.55
C LEU A 135 -8.84 11.05 -2.22
N MET A 136 -7.82 10.19 -2.23
CA MET A 136 -6.56 10.47 -2.92
C MET A 136 -6.75 10.59 -4.43
N ALA A 137 -7.47 9.66 -5.05
CA ALA A 137 -7.72 9.70 -6.48
C ALA A 137 -8.56 10.94 -6.88
N GLU A 138 -9.59 11.28 -6.10
CA GLU A 138 -10.37 12.51 -6.25
C GLU A 138 -9.52 13.78 -6.07
N SER A 139 -8.45 13.70 -5.28
CA SER A 139 -7.49 14.79 -5.05
C SER A 139 -6.34 14.81 -6.06
N GLY A 140 -6.41 14.00 -7.13
CA GLY A 140 -5.45 14.03 -8.23
C GLY A 140 -4.26 13.07 -8.10
N ALA A 141 -4.33 12.06 -7.23
CA ALA A 141 -3.34 10.99 -7.25
C ALA A 141 -3.34 10.27 -8.60
N ASP A 142 -2.16 10.12 -9.21
CA ASP A 142 -2.04 9.45 -10.51
C ASP A 142 -2.06 7.92 -10.34
N LEU A 143 -3.16 7.31 -10.80
CA LEU A 143 -3.36 5.85 -10.78
C LEU A 143 -2.57 5.13 -11.87
N HIS A 144 -1.98 5.87 -12.81
CA HIS A 144 -1.18 5.35 -13.92
C HIS A 144 0.32 5.56 -13.74
N LEU A 145 0.74 6.21 -12.64
CA LEU A 145 2.16 6.50 -12.41
C LEU A 145 2.98 5.22 -12.51
N ALA A 146 4.07 5.25 -13.28
CA ALA A 146 4.98 4.12 -13.41
C ALA A 146 6.18 4.29 -12.45
N GLY A 147 6.41 3.30 -11.60
CA GLY A 147 7.61 3.16 -10.77
C GLY A 147 8.58 2.12 -11.32
N ARG A 148 9.86 2.18 -10.93
CA ARG A 148 10.92 1.27 -11.39
C ARG A 148 11.02 -0.02 -10.60
N THR A 149 11.50 -1.09 -11.24
CA THR A 149 11.72 -2.42 -10.62
C THR A 149 13.16 -2.88 -10.74
N ASP A 150 14.09 -2.00 -11.11
CA ASP A 150 15.50 -2.30 -11.42
C ASP A 150 16.31 -2.92 -10.26
N GLY A 151 15.77 -2.93 -9.02
CA GLY A 151 16.28 -3.71 -7.88
C GLY A 151 15.83 -5.18 -7.80
N PHE A 152 14.80 -5.61 -8.53
CA PHE A 152 14.16 -6.93 -8.45
C PHE A 152 14.29 -7.73 -9.76
N ARG A 153 15.41 -7.60 -10.46
CA ARG A 153 15.64 -8.20 -11.78
C ARG A 153 15.51 -9.73 -11.74
N SER A 154 14.37 -10.23 -12.18
CA SER A 154 14.22 -11.58 -12.70
C SER A 154 13.77 -11.49 -14.17
N ASN A 155 14.60 -12.07 -15.05
CA ASN A 155 14.27 -12.56 -16.39
C ASN A 155 13.22 -11.79 -17.24
N GLY A 156 13.58 -10.61 -17.75
CA GLY A 156 12.86 -10.01 -18.89
C GLY A 156 11.50 -9.36 -18.59
N ILE A 157 11.16 -9.14 -17.32
CA ILE A 157 10.01 -8.33 -16.91
C ILE A 157 10.34 -6.85 -17.15
N SER A 158 9.35 -6.07 -17.59
CA SER A 158 9.45 -4.61 -17.76
C SER A 158 10.15 -3.96 -16.55
N PRO A 159 11.07 -3.00 -16.76
CA PRO A 159 11.73 -2.29 -15.67
C PRO A 159 10.79 -1.32 -14.94
N LEU A 160 9.53 -1.23 -15.36
CA LEU A 160 8.52 -0.35 -14.83
C LEU A 160 7.28 -1.14 -14.37
N GLU A 161 6.57 -0.61 -13.38
CA GLU A 161 5.29 -1.10 -12.91
C GLU A 161 4.37 0.06 -12.59
N THR A 162 3.09 -0.10 -12.89
CA THR A 162 2.01 0.78 -12.46
C THR A 162 1.23 0.13 -11.32
N PRO A 163 0.36 0.85 -10.61
CA PRO A 163 -0.56 0.23 -9.66
C PRO A 163 -1.39 -0.90 -10.29
N THR A 164 -1.82 -0.77 -11.54
CA THR A 164 -2.56 -1.82 -12.25
C THR A 164 -1.69 -3.07 -12.45
N SER A 165 -0.45 -2.94 -12.93
CA SER A 165 0.42 -4.11 -13.11
C SER A 165 0.79 -4.77 -11.79
N VAL A 166 0.93 -4.00 -10.71
CA VAL A 166 1.12 -4.53 -9.35
C VAL A 166 -0.14 -5.30 -8.90
N ALA A 167 -1.33 -4.76 -9.14
CA ALA A 167 -2.60 -5.42 -8.78
C ALA A 167 -2.76 -6.76 -9.52
N MET A 168 -2.36 -6.82 -10.79
CA MET A 168 -2.43 -8.02 -11.63
C MET A 168 -1.60 -9.19 -11.13
N ARG A 169 -0.70 -9.01 -10.14
CA ARG A 169 0.08 -10.12 -9.57
C ARG A 169 -0.78 -11.12 -8.77
N ARG A 170 -1.99 -10.73 -8.35
CA ARG A 170 -2.90 -11.60 -7.59
C ARG A 170 -4.34 -11.38 -8.01
N SER A 171 -5.07 -12.48 -8.19
CA SER A 171 -6.49 -12.46 -8.52
C SER A 171 -7.31 -11.64 -7.52
N GLN A 172 -7.07 -11.80 -6.21
CA GLN A 172 -7.80 -11.08 -5.16
C GLN A 172 -7.53 -9.58 -5.16
N THR A 173 -6.27 -9.19 -5.30
CA THR A 173 -5.86 -7.78 -5.36
C THR A 173 -6.41 -7.11 -6.61
N PHE A 174 -6.28 -7.77 -7.76
CA PHE A 174 -6.83 -7.29 -9.02
C PHE A 174 -8.35 -7.17 -8.99
N SER A 175 -9.07 -8.12 -8.39
CA SER A 175 -10.52 -8.06 -8.22
C SER A 175 -10.96 -6.82 -7.40
N ARG A 176 -10.24 -6.51 -6.31
CA ARG A 176 -10.48 -5.30 -5.51
C ARG A 176 -10.13 -4.04 -6.28
N TRP A 177 -9.00 -4.02 -6.99
CA TRP A 177 -8.58 -2.91 -7.83
C TRP A 177 -9.63 -2.60 -8.92
N GLN A 178 -10.12 -3.63 -9.61
CA GLN A 178 -11.17 -3.53 -10.62
C GLN A 178 -12.47 -2.96 -10.02
N SER A 179 -12.86 -3.44 -8.83
CA SER A 179 -14.05 -2.93 -8.12
C SER A 179 -13.88 -1.46 -7.72
N PHE A 180 -12.69 -1.10 -7.23
CA PHE A 180 -12.32 0.28 -6.91
C PHE A 180 -12.39 1.18 -8.13
N LEU A 181 -11.80 0.79 -9.27
CA LEU A 181 -11.85 1.57 -10.52
C LEU A 181 -13.29 1.75 -11.00
N LYS A 182 -14.10 0.68 -10.99
CA LYS A 182 -15.52 0.73 -11.36
C LYS A 182 -16.31 1.71 -10.48
N GLU A 183 -16.08 1.69 -9.18
CA GLU A 183 -16.79 2.53 -8.22
C GLU A 183 -16.33 3.99 -8.24
N LEU A 184 -15.02 4.23 -8.21
CA LEU A 184 -14.44 5.58 -8.20
C LEU A 184 -14.89 6.37 -9.43
N MET A 185 -14.89 5.71 -10.57
CA MET A 185 -14.79 6.45 -11.81
C MET A 185 -16.12 6.55 -12.55
N GLY A 186 -17.07 5.62 -12.36
CA GLY A 186 -18.12 5.42 -13.36
C GLY A 186 -17.57 5.34 -14.80
N TYR A 187 -16.26 5.03 -14.93
CA TYR A 187 -15.46 5.26 -16.13
C TYR A 187 -15.77 4.23 -17.18
N ASP A 188 -15.48 4.63 -18.41
CA ASP A 188 -15.22 3.71 -19.51
C ASP A 188 -13.90 2.96 -19.25
N PRO A 189 -13.92 1.64 -18.99
CA PRO A 189 -12.70 0.84 -18.82
C PRO A 189 -11.77 0.92 -20.05
N SER A 190 -12.31 1.27 -21.22
CA SER A 190 -11.54 1.50 -22.43
C SER A 190 -10.68 2.75 -22.38
N GLU A 191 -11.16 3.83 -21.76
CA GLU A 191 -10.41 5.08 -21.60
C GLU A 191 -9.29 4.88 -20.58
N PHE A 192 -9.59 4.23 -19.45
CA PHE A 192 -8.58 3.88 -18.46
C PHE A 192 -7.47 3.01 -19.08
N ALA A 193 -7.84 1.96 -19.82
CA ALA A 193 -6.88 1.09 -20.48
C ALA A 193 -6.02 1.83 -21.51
N ALA A 194 -6.59 2.76 -22.28
CA ALA A 194 -5.83 3.56 -23.24
C ALA A 194 -4.75 4.38 -22.52
N LYS A 195 -5.13 5.10 -21.45
CA LYS A 195 -4.20 5.92 -20.67
C LYS A 195 -3.13 5.09 -19.95
N GLU A 196 -3.52 3.94 -19.39
CA GLU A 196 -2.60 3.00 -18.75
C GLU A 196 -1.49 2.53 -19.70
N LEU A 197 -1.83 2.32 -20.98
CA LEU A 197 -0.90 1.83 -21.99
C LEU A 197 0.01 2.92 -22.57
N GLU A 198 -0.29 4.22 -22.36
CA GLU A 198 0.59 5.31 -22.78
C GLU A 198 1.91 5.36 -21.99
N ILE A 199 1.89 4.87 -20.74
CA ILE A 199 2.99 5.03 -19.77
C ILE A 199 3.83 3.74 -19.63
N SER A 200 3.45 2.68 -20.34
CA SER A 200 4.29 1.58 -20.84
C SER A 200 5.13 0.77 -19.83
N PRO A 201 4.48 -0.05 -18.99
CA PRO A 201 5.01 -1.39 -18.71
C PRO A 201 4.14 -2.53 -19.26
N LEU A 202 2.83 -2.30 -19.39
CA LEU A 202 1.91 -3.33 -19.86
C LEU A 202 2.03 -3.57 -21.37
N VAL A 203 2.36 -2.53 -22.16
CA VAL A 203 2.65 -2.67 -23.60
C VAL A 203 3.82 -3.62 -23.82
N ASP A 204 4.92 -3.43 -23.08
CA ASP A 204 6.11 -4.28 -23.16
C ASP A 204 5.82 -5.73 -22.76
N ALA A 205 4.86 -5.93 -21.85
CA ALA A 205 4.39 -7.26 -21.45
C ALA A 205 3.43 -7.92 -22.48
N GLY A 206 3.08 -7.21 -23.56
CA GLY A 206 2.24 -7.68 -24.66
C GLY A 206 0.75 -7.32 -24.55
N TRP A 207 0.38 -6.42 -23.65
CA TRP A 207 -1.01 -5.94 -23.54
C TRP A 207 -1.30 -4.89 -24.61
N ASN A 208 -2.55 -4.89 -25.09
CA ASN A 208 -3.08 -3.84 -25.93
C ASN A 208 -4.39 -3.32 -25.31
N ARG A 209 -4.97 -2.29 -25.93
CA ARG A 209 -6.17 -1.63 -25.39
C ARG A 209 -7.32 -2.64 -25.25
N GLU A 210 -7.57 -3.44 -26.29
CA GLU A 210 -8.68 -4.39 -26.32
C GLU A 210 -8.53 -5.48 -25.24
N THR A 211 -7.34 -6.04 -25.06
CA THR A 211 -7.10 -7.12 -24.09
C THR A 211 -7.08 -6.60 -22.65
N LEU A 212 -6.53 -5.41 -22.40
CA LEU A 212 -6.57 -4.80 -21.07
C LEU A 212 -7.98 -4.36 -20.69
N THR A 213 -8.74 -3.76 -21.61
CA THR A 213 -10.17 -3.46 -21.39
C THR A 213 -10.95 -4.73 -21.08
N SER A 214 -10.76 -5.79 -21.87
CA SER A 214 -11.42 -7.09 -21.62
C SER A 214 -11.09 -7.64 -20.23
N LEU A 215 -9.86 -7.47 -19.75
CA LEU A 215 -9.46 -7.87 -18.40
C LEU A 215 -10.14 -7.02 -17.31
N LEU A 216 -10.24 -5.70 -17.49
CA LEU A 216 -10.90 -4.79 -16.55
C LEU A 216 -12.42 -5.00 -16.47
N GLU A 217 -13.01 -5.61 -17.50
CA GLU A 217 -14.43 -5.97 -17.53
C GLU A 217 -14.70 -7.40 -17.09
N LEU A 218 -13.68 -8.27 -17.11
CA LEU A 218 -13.78 -9.68 -16.81
C LEU A 218 -14.40 -9.91 -15.42
N LYS A 219 -15.44 -10.75 -15.38
CA LYS A 219 -16.00 -11.28 -14.14
C LYS A 219 -15.30 -12.59 -13.83
N PHE A 220 -14.71 -12.68 -12.63
CA PHE A 220 -14.06 -13.88 -12.14
C PHE A 220 -14.19 -13.93 -10.61
N GLU A 221 -14.08 -15.13 -10.04
CA GLU A 221 -14.03 -15.32 -8.59
C GLU A 221 -12.57 -15.44 -8.16
N PRO A 222 -12.02 -14.52 -7.36
CA PRO A 222 -10.62 -14.60 -6.93
C PRO A 222 -10.38 -15.81 -6.03
N ALA A 223 -9.13 -16.28 -6.01
CA ALA A 223 -8.73 -17.33 -5.09
C ALA A 223 -8.75 -16.76 -3.65
N PRO A 224 -9.29 -17.51 -2.66
CA PRO A 224 -9.21 -17.12 -1.27
C PRO A 224 -7.77 -17.33 -0.79
N LEU A 225 -6.92 -16.31 -0.91
CA LEU A 225 -5.57 -16.37 -0.39
C LEU A 225 -5.61 -16.18 1.12
N LYS A 226 -5.14 -17.17 1.87
CA LYS A 226 -4.86 -16.99 3.29
C LYS A 226 -3.77 -15.94 3.43
N GLN A 227 -4.05 -14.89 4.19
CA GLN A 227 -3.07 -13.87 4.53
C GLN A 227 -1.92 -14.57 5.26
N ALA A 228 -0.76 -14.63 4.63
CA ALA A 228 0.41 -15.15 5.28
C ALA A 228 0.96 -14.08 6.19
N ILE A 229 1.19 -14.42 7.45
CA ILE A 229 1.88 -13.55 8.39
C ILE A 229 3.29 -14.10 8.52
N CYS A 230 4.28 -13.23 8.31
CA CYS A 230 5.67 -13.55 8.52
C CYS A 230 5.89 -13.80 10.00
N ILE A 231 6.95 -14.52 10.33
CA ILE A 231 7.39 -14.72 11.72
C ILE A 231 7.60 -13.39 12.48
N CYS A 232 7.88 -12.27 11.79
CA CYS A 232 7.99 -10.95 12.41
C CYS A 232 6.65 -10.21 12.62
N GLY A 233 5.51 -10.87 12.36
CA GLY A 233 4.18 -10.29 12.47
C GLY A 233 3.75 -9.43 11.28
N ARG A 234 4.59 -9.23 10.27
CA ARG A 234 4.24 -8.50 9.04
C ARG A 234 3.57 -9.42 8.02
N GLU A 235 2.64 -8.90 7.25
CA GLU A 235 2.03 -9.66 6.16
C GLU A 235 3.05 -10.01 5.07
N VAL A 236 3.11 -11.30 4.71
CA VAL A 236 3.90 -11.80 3.58
C VAL A 236 3.05 -11.71 2.34
N HIS A 237 3.39 -10.77 1.50
CA HIS A 237 2.93 -10.75 0.14
C HIS A 237 3.83 -11.70 -0.69
N GLN A 238 3.58 -13.01 -0.65
CA GLN A 238 4.26 -13.99 -1.54
C GLN A 238 3.93 -13.70 -3.01
N LEU A 239 4.95 -13.56 -3.86
CA LEU A 239 4.80 -13.21 -5.28
C LEU A 239 4.29 -14.37 -6.13
N TYR A 240 4.42 -15.61 -5.65
CA TYR A 240 3.96 -16.79 -6.36
C TYR A 240 3.35 -17.78 -5.38
N ARG A 241 2.09 -18.11 -5.62
CA ARG A 241 1.36 -19.17 -4.95
C ARG A 241 0.86 -20.10 -6.03
N GLU A 242 1.02 -21.40 -5.85
CA GLU A 242 0.51 -22.38 -6.82
C GLU A 242 -1.01 -22.21 -7.00
N GLU A 243 -1.71 -21.74 -5.96
CA GLU A 243 -3.13 -21.38 -5.99
C GLU A 243 -3.46 -20.18 -6.90
N GLU A 244 -2.48 -19.42 -7.39
CA GLU A 244 -2.62 -18.32 -8.35
C GLU A 244 -2.11 -18.69 -9.75
N GLN A 245 -1.71 -19.94 -9.98
CA GLN A 245 -1.27 -20.39 -11.31
C GLN A 245 -2.38 -20.22 -12.37
N TRP A 246 -3.63 -20.56 -12.01
CA TRP A 246 -4.79 -20.37 -12.89
C TRP A 246 -4.99 -18.89 -13.26
N TRP A 247 -4.66 -17.97 -12.37
CA TRP A 247 -4.78 -16.53 -12.60
C TRP A 247 -3.74 -16.07 -13.61
N MET A 248 -2.50 -16.54 -13.49
CA MET A 248 -1.44 -16.28 -14.48
C MET A 248 -1.77 -16.86 -15.86
N GLU A 249 -2.36 -18.06 -15.89
CA GLU A 249 -2.86 -18.68 -17.13
C GLU A 249 -3.99 -17.85 -17.76
N LEU A 250 -4.95 -17.40 -16.97
CA LEU A 250 -6.04 -16.53 -17.41
C LEU A 250 -5.52 -15.18 -17.94
N LEU A 251 -4.56 -14.55 -17.26
CA LEU A 251 -3.92 -13.33 -17.74
C LEU A 251 -3.24 -13.54 -19.11
N ASN A 252 -2.50 -14.64 -19.27
CA ASN A 252 -1.87 -14.97 -20.54
C ASN A 252 -2.89 -15.29 -21.63
N GLU A 253 -3.99 -15.96 -21.29
CA GLU A 253 -5.08 -16.24 -22.21
C GLU A 253 -5.74 -14.95 -22.70
N VAL A 254 -6.12 -14.05 -21.78
CA VAL A 254 -6.73 -12.75 -22.12
C VAL A 254 -5.78 -11.92 -22.99
N LYS A 255 -4.50 -11.87 -22.62
CA LYS A 255 -3.47 -11.14 -23.36
C LYS A 255 -3.28 -11.64 -24.79
N ASN A 256 -3.27 -12.96 -25.00
CA ASN A 256 -3.00 -13.57 -26.31
C ASN A 256 -4.25 -13.71 -27.18
N ARG A 257 -5.43 -13.28 -26.72
CA ARG A 257 -6.68 -13.42 -27.48
C ARG A 257 -6.72 -12.46 -28.67
N VAL A 258 -7.08 -13.02 -29.82
CA VAL A 258 -7.36 -12.27 -31.07
C VAL A 258 -8.84 -11.83 -31.14
N LYS A 259 -9.72 -12.36 -30.28
CA LYS A 259 -11.16 -12.06 -30.27
C LYS A 259 -11.70 -11.82 -28.85
N PRO A 260 -12.70 -10.93 -28.66
CA PRO A 260 -13.29 -10.63 -27.36
C PRO A 260 -14.00 -11.84 -26.73
N LEU A 261 -14.08 -11.83 -25.39
CA LEU A 261 -14.76 -12.84 -24.58
C LEU A 261 -16.27 -12.84 -24.84
N ALA A 262 -16.74 -13.78 -25.66
CA ALA A 262 -18.16 -14.11 -25.74
C ALA A 262 -18.44 -15.36 -24.90
N GLY A 263 -18.92 -15.18 -23.67
CA GLY A 263 -19.38 -16.26 -22.78
C GLY A 263 -18.75 -16.26 -21.40
N ASP A 264 -19.46 -16.87 -20.44
CA ASP A 264 -18.99 -17.09 -19.08
C ASP A 264 -17.83 -18.11 -19.11
N LEU A 265 -16.62 -17.66 -18.77
CA LEU A 265 -15.47 -18.55 -18.56
C LEU A 265 -15.70 -19.36 -17.28
N GLU A 266 -16.02 -20.64 -17.42
CA GLU A 266 -16.14 -21.56 -16.30
C GLU A 266 -14.71 -21.98 -15.85
N VAL A 267 -14.14 -21.25 -14.89
CA VAL A 267 -12.80 -21.51 -14.36
C VAL A 267 -12.88 -22.59 -13.28
N LYS A 268 -12.24 -23.74 -13.51
CA LYS A 268 -12.19 -24.84 -12.54
C LYS A 268 -11.20 -24.53 -11.40
N ARG A 269 -11.69 -24.54 -10.15
CA ARG A 269 -10.86 -24.44 -8.93
C ARG A 269 -10.04 -25.71 -8.73
N ALA A 270 -8.76 -25.56 -8.39
CA ALA A 270 -7.93 -26.63 -7.84
C ALA A 270 -7.70 -26.40 -6.33
N SER A 271 -7.40 -27.47 -5.57
CA SER A 271 -7.19 -27.45 -4.12
C SER A 271 -5.78 -27.94 -3.76
N PHE A 272 -5.01 -27.24 -2.91
CA PHE A 272 -3.62 -27.59 -2.58
C PHE A 272 -3.16 -27.19 -1.16
N GLU A 273 -1.98 -27.70 -0.76
CA GLU A 273 -1.37 -27.63 0.59
C GLU A 273 -0.33 -26.50 0.75
N GLU A 274 -0.15 -26.04 2.00
CA GLU A 274 0.58 -24.82 2.39
C GLU A 274 2.12 -24.93 2.31
N SER A 275 2.78 -23.85 1.85
CA SER A 275 4.25 -23.66 1.92
C SER A 275 4.66 -22.59 2.95
N GLU A 276 5.93 -22.60 3.38
CA GLU A 276 6.45 -21.72 4.45
C GLU A 276 6.49 -20.23 4.05
N ASN A 277 6.11 -19.34 4.99
CA ASN A 277 5.84 -17.92 4.75
C ASN A 277 6.90 -16.98 5.38
N LEU A 278 7.80 -16.39 4.59
CA LEU A 278 8.73 -15.32 5.01
C LEU A 278 8.46 -14.01 4.24
N CYS A 279 8.39 -12.85 4.92
CA CYS A 279 8.24 -11.54 4.28
C CYS A 279 9.55 -11.08 3.65
N TRP A 280 9.45 -10.13 2.72
CA TRP A 280 10.60 -9.57 2.00
C TRP A 280 11.67 -9.02 2.96
N ILE A 281 11.28 -8.32 4.03
CA ILE A 281 12.20 -7.77 5.04
C ILE A 281 12.95 -8.90 5.75
N CYS A 282 12.25 -9.95 6.18
CA CYS A 282 12.90 -11.09 6.83
C CYS A 282 13.73 -11.92 5.85
N SER A 283 13.37 -11.93 4.57
CA SER A 283 14.15 -12.57 3.51
C SER A 283 15.46 -11.81 3.28
N GLU A 284 15.42 -10.49 3.17
CA GLU A 284 16.61 -9.65 2.99
C GLU A 284 17.51 -9.63 4.22
N GLU A 285 16.95 -9.43 5.42
CA GLU A 285 17.72 -9.45 6.67
C GLU A 285 18.31 -10.85 6.95
N GLY A 286 17.62 -11.91 6.54
CA GLY A 286 18.11 -13.29 6.61
C GLY A 286 19.26 -13.56 5.64
N MET A 287 19.15 -13.10 4.39
CA MET A 287 20.20 -13.25 3.38
C MET A 287 21.43 -12.39 3.67
N ALA A 288 21.25 -11.15 4.15
CA ALA A 288 22.34 -10.24 4.49
C ALA A 288 23.22 -10.74 5.65
N ARG A 289 22.71 -11.64 6.50
CA ARG A 289 23.44 -12.14 7.69
C ARG A 289 24.22 -13.43 7.48
N GLY A 290 24.13 -14.10 6.32
CA GLY A 290 24.95 -15.28 5.98
C GLY A 290 24.91 -16.45 6.97
N GLY A 291 24.00 -16.43 7.95
CA GLY A 291 23.92 -17.39 9.03
C GLY A 291 22.79 -18.38 8.78
N GLN A 292 23.05 -19.67 9.00
CA GLN A 292 22.01 -20.69 9.09
C GLN A 292 20.92 -20.21 10.07
N TRP A 293 19.76 -19.86 9.52
CA TRP A 293 18.60 -19.52 10.32
C TRP A 293 18.12 -20.77 11.08
N SER A 294 18.08 -20.70 12.41
CA SER A 294 17.60 -21.80 13.25
C SER A 294 16.19 -21.46 13.76
N PRO A 295 15.16 -22.27 13.43
CA PRO A 295 13.77 -22.02 13.83
C PRO A 295 13.53 -21.98 15.35
N SER A 296 14.49 -22.42 16.16
CA SER A 296 14.37 -22.53 17.61
C SER A 296 14.54 -21.22 18.38
N ALA A 297 15.02 -20.14 17.73
CA ALA A 297 15.24 -18.84 18.38
C ALA A 297 13.99 -17.94 18.45
N ALA A 298 12.88 -18.30 17.79
CA ALA A 298 11.72 -17.43 17.60
C ALA A 298 10.40 -17.97 18.20
N ARG A 299 10.45 -18.81 19.24
CA ARG A 299 9.23 -19.06 20.03
C ARG A 299 8.96 -17.87 20.94
N PRO A 300 7.79 -17.21 20.86
CA PRO A 300 7.33 -16.35 21.94
C PRO A 300 7.14 -17.26 23.17
N THR A 301 7.82 -16.96 24.27
CA THR A 301 7.42 -17.51 25.56
C THR A 301 6.03 -16.96 25.85
N THR A 302 5.02 -17.82 25.73
CA THR A 302 3.68 -17.52 26.23
C THR A 302 3.75 -17.39 27.74
N SER A 303 3.58 -16.17 28.23
CA SER A 303 3.29 -15.81 29.62
C SER A 303 2.02 -14.98 29.66
#